data_AF-A0A956UZ46-F1
#
_entry.id   AF-A0A956UZ46-F1
#
_cell.length_a   1.000
_cell.length_b   1.000
_cell.length_c   1.000
_cell.angle_alpha   90.00
_cell.angle_beta   90.00
_cell.angle_gamma   90.00
#
_symmetry.space_group_name_H-M   'P 1'
#
loop_
_entity.id
_entity.type
_entity.pdbx_description
1 polymer ?
#
loop_
_entity_poly.entity_id
_entity_poly.type
_entity_poly.pdbx_seq_one_letter_code
_entity_poly.pdbx_strand_id
1 'polypeptide(L)' 'MIQIHEGQCGLCAHFGEHVADQPQLIQIRLKGEAPEMLVEPCGLPENEALNLKVSVVSGCAGFTPAEKVQA' A
#
# COMPACT_ATOMS: atom_id res chain seq x y z
N MET A 1 1.65 -10.15 12.24
CA MET A 1 1.97 -8.94 11.44
C MET A 1 3.26 -9.22 10.72
N ILE A 2 3.36 -8.82 9.46
CA ILE A 2 4.59 -8.91 8.66
C ILE A 2 5.19 -7.52 8.49
N GLN A 3 6.51 -7.46 8.42
CA GLN A 3 7.26 -6.23 8.18
C GLN A 3 7.19 -5.87 6.70
N ILE A 4 7.09 -4.57 6.42
CA ILE A 4 7.02 -4.01 5.08
C ILE A 4 8.21 -3.08 4.89
N HIS A 5 8.81 -3.18 3.72
CA HIS A 5 10.02 -2.45 3.37
C HIS A 5 9.76 -1.47 2.23
N GLU A 6 10.63 -0.47 2.10
CA GLU A 6 10.58 0.47 1.00
C GLU A 6 10.62 -0.26 -0.35
N GLY A 7 9.84 0.20 -1.33
CA GLY A 7 9.63 -0.51 -2.60
C GLY A 7 8.45 -1.49 -2.61
N GLN A 8 7.83 -1.77 -1.45
CA GLN A 8 6.66 -2.64 -1.35
C GLN A 8 5.34 -1.87 -1.32
N CYS A 9 4.29 -2.49 -1.84
CA CYS A 9 2.97 -1.88 -2.01
C CYS A 9 2.40 -1.31 -0.72
N GLY A 10 2.59 -1.95 0.44
CA GLY A 10 2.03 -1.45 1.71
C GLY A 10 2.56 -0.08 2.14
N LEU A 11 3.70 0.38 1.63
CA LEU A 11 4.25 1.72 1.85
C LEU A 11 4.08 2.65 0.63
N CYS A 12 3.39 2.18 -0.42
CA CYS A 12 3.15 2.94 -1.63
C CYS A 12 1.94 3.89 -1.46
N ALA A 13 2.00 5.06 -2.09
CA ALA A 13 0.91 6.03 -2.16
C ALA A 13 -0.35 5.44 -2.80
N HIS A 14 -0.15 4.59 -3.82
CA HIS A 14 -1.21 4.01 -4.65
C HIS A 14 -1.91 2.78 -4.03
N PHE A 15 -1.39 2.24 -2.94
CA PHE A 15 -1.98 1.05 -2.32
C PHE A 15 -3.24 1.42 -1.55
N GLY A 16 -4.39 0.88 -1.99
CA GLY A 16 -5.68 1.16 -1.39
C GLY A 16 -6.18 2.60 -1.57
N GLU A 17 -5.60 3.39 -2.49
CA GLU A 17 -5.88 4.83 -2.67
C GLU A 17 -7.36 5.13 -2.99
N HIS A 18 -8.04 4.23 -3.68
CA HIS A 18 -9.46 4.37 -4.04
C HIS A 18 -10.41 3.79 -2.99
N VAL A 19 -9.89 3.24 -1.89
CA VAL A 19 -10.69 2.75 -0.77
C VAL A 19 -10.66 3.83 0.30
N ALA A 20 -11.65 4.72 0.26
CA ALA A 20 -11.75 5.90 1.13
C ALA A 20 -11.51 5.54 2.61
N ASP A 21 -10.67 6.34 3.27
CA ASP A 21 -10.43 6.37 4.72
C ASP A 21 -10.33 5.00 5.38
N GLN A 22 -9.25 4.27 5.10
CA GLN A 22 -8.86 3.14 5.92
C GLN A 22 -7.84 3.58 7.00
N PRO A 23 -8.24 3.69 8.28
CA PRO A 23 -7.30 3.85 9.40
C PRO A 23 -6.19 2.79 9.39
N GLN A 24 -6.48 1.62 8.84
CA GLN A 24 -5.54 0.53 8.67
C GLN A 24 -4.36 0.91 7.74
N LEU A 25 -4.60 1.59 6.63
CA LEU A 25 -3.53 2.05 5.72
C LEU A 25 -2.59 3.05 6.41
N ILE A 26 -3.16 3.96 7.20
CA ILE A 26 -2.40 4.91 8.00
C ILE A 26 -1.52 4.16 9.01
N GLN A 27 -2.07 3.20 9.74
CA GLN A 27 -1.30 2.39 10.69
C GLN A 27 -0.20 1.57 10.04
N ILE A 28 -0.45 1.02 8.85
CA ILE A 28 0.54 0.26 8.08
C ILE A 28 1.72 1.16 7.71
N ARG A 29 1.44 2.36 7.20
CA ARG A 29 2.47 3.34 6.80
C ARG A 29 3.24 3.90 7.99
N LEU A 30 2.57 4.09 9.13
CA LEU A 30 3.19 4.55 10.37
C LEU A 30 4.10 3.49 11.01
N LYS A 31 3.63 2.24 11.09
CA LYS A 31 4.35 1.18 11.81
C LYS A 31 5.28 0.35 10.93
N GLY A 32 5.09 0.38 9.61
CA GLY A 32 5.81 -0.49 8.67
C GLY A 32 5.41 -1.96 8.80
N GLU A 33 4.20 -2.25 9.25
CA GLU A 33 3.71 -3.62 9.43
C GLU A 33 2.23 -3.78 9.06
N ALA A 34 1.85 -4.95 8.55
CA ALA A 34 0.46 -5.26 8.18
C ALA A 34 0.08 -6.72 8.47
N PRO A 35 -1.22 -7.06 8.42
CA PRO A 35 -1.66 -8.45 8.35
C PRO A 35 -1.13 -9.13 7.08
N GLU A 36 -0.73 -10.40 7.20
CA GLU A 36 -0.09 -11.14 6.10
C GLU A 36 -0.99 -11.33 4.87
N MET A 37 -2.30 -11.47 5.12
CA MET A 37 -3.30 -11.69 4.07
C MET A 37 -3.96 -10.39 3.59
N LEU A 38 -3.45 -9.21 3.97
CA LEU A 38 -4.04 -7.96 3.51
C LEU A 38 -3.73 -7.76 2.02
N VAL A 39 -4.81 -7.65 1.24
CA VAL A 39 -4.80 -7.40 -0.19
C VAL A 39 -5.69 -6.21 -0.47
N GLU A 40 -5.14 -5.21 -1.17
CA GLU A 40 -5.87 -4.00 -1.54
C GLU A 40 -5.68 -3.70 -3.03
N PRO A 41 -6.56 -2.87 -3.64
CA PRO A 41 -6.37 -2.39 -5.00
C PRO A 41 -5.06 -1.62 -5.17
N CYS A 42 -4.45 -1.75 -6.35
CA CYS A 42 -3.39 -0.88 -6.80
C CYS A 42 -4.00 0.28 -7.61
N GLY A 43 -3.94 1.49 -7.07
CA GLY A 43 -4.39 2.73 -7.72
C GLY A 43 -3.34 3.38 -8.62
N LEU A 44 -2.30 2.65 -9.04
CA LEU A 44 -1.31 3.21 -9.97
C LEU A 44 -2.02 3.48 -11.31
N PRO A 45 -2.03 4.70 -11.86
CA PRO A 45 -2.82 5.04 -13.05
C PRO A 45 -2.56 4.15 -14.26
N GLU A 46 -1.30 3.72 -14.44
CA GLU A 46 -0.91 2.79 -15.51
C GLU A 46 -1.59 1.41 -15.40
N ASN A 47 -1.99 1.02 -14.19
CA ASN A 47 -2.63 -0.25 -13.88
C ASN A 47 -4.15 -0.13 -13.61
N GLU A 48 -4.71 1.08 -13.62
CA GLU A 48 -6.10 1.35 -13.23
C GLU A 48 -7.08 0.53 -14.08
N ALA A 49 -6.85 0.48 -15.40
CA ALA A 49 -7.67 -0.31 -16.34
C ALA A 49 -7.67 -1.82 -16.04
N LEU A 50 -6.64 -2.33 -15.37
CA LEU A 50 -6.48 -3.75 -15.05
C LEU A 50 -7.11 -4.12 -13.70
N ASN A 51 -7.52 -3.14 -12.89
CA ASN A 51 -8.13 -3.34 -11.57
C ASN A 51 -7.34 -4.32 -10.69
N LEU A 52 -6.01 -4.17 -10.68
CA LEU A 52 -5.12 -5.10 -9.98
C LEU A 52 -5.34 -5.03 -8.46
N LYS A 53 -5.22 -6.19 -7.82
CA LYS A 53 -5.16 -6.33 -6.37
C LYS A 53 -3.81 -6.91 -5.98
N VAL A 54 -3.15 -6.27 -5.02
CA VAL A 54 -1.80 -6.62 -4.61
C VAL A 54 -1.74 -6.82 -3.10
N SER A 55 -0.84 -7.68 -2.63
CA SER A 55 -0.59 -7.80 -1.20
C SER A 55 0.32 -6.67 -0.73
N VAL A 56 0.31 -6.43 0.57
CA VAL A 56 1.18 -5.43 1.22
C VAL A 56 2.69 -5.63 0.98
N VAL A 57 3.13 -6.86 0.73
CA VAL A 57 4.55 -7.20 0.49
C VAL A 57 4.93 -7.35 -0.97
N SER A 58 3.98 -7.21 -1.89
CA SER A 58 4.30 -7.18 -3.31
C SER A 58 5.29 -6.05 -3.61
N GLY A 59 6.35 -6.35 -4.36
CA GLY A 59 7.24 -5.34 -4.91
C GLY A 59 6.59 -4.63 -6.09
N CYS A 60 6.77 -3.32 -6.21
CA CYS A 60 6.21 -2.53 -7.31
C CYS A 60 7.32 -1.72 -8.00
N ALA A 61 7.43 -1.85 -9.33
CA ALA A 61 8.38 -1.05 -10.12
C ALA A 61 7.99 0.43 -10.19
N GLY A 62 6.68 0.72 -10.20
CA GLY A 62 6.12 2.07 -10.10
C GLY A 62 5.89 2.51 -8.65
N PHE A 63 6.76 2.09 -7.72
CA PHE A 63 6.62 2.45 -6.30
C PHE A 63 6.78 3.96 -6.11
N THR A 64 5.78 4.56 -5.46
CA THR A 64 5.83 5.95 -4.99
C THR A 64 5.62 5.93 -3.48
N PRO A 65 6.55 6.42 -2.66
CA PRO A 65 6.39 6.38 -1.21
C PRO A 65 5.17 7.22 -0.79
N ALA A 66 4.32 6.66 0.06
CA ALA A 66 3.23 7.42 0.66
C ALA A 66 3.80 8.54 1.55
N GLU A 67 3.12 9.69 1.60
CA GLU A 67 3.51 10.75 2.53
C GLU A 67 3.57 10.19 3.96
N LYS A 68 4.69 10.47 4.64
CA LYS A 68 4.87 10.08 6.02
C LYS A 68 3.89 10.89 6.86
N VAL A 69 2.86 10.23 7.38
CA VAL A 69 2.03 10.80 8.43
C VAL A 69 2.95 11.03 9.63
N GLN A 70 3.23 12.30 9.93
CA GLN A 70 3.94 12.65 11.16
C GLN A 70 2.98 12.37 12.32
N ALA A 71 3.41 11.46 13.21
CA ALA A 71 2.65 11.05 14.39
C ALA A 71 2.40 12.21 15.37
#